data_AF-A0A0C2GGS8-F1
#
_entry.id   AF-A0A0C2GGS8-F1
#
_cell.length_a   1.000
_cell.length_b   1.000
_cell.length_c   1.000
_cell.angle_alpha   90.00
_cell.angle_beta   90.00
_cell.angle_gamma   90.00
#
_symmetry.space_group_name_H-M   'P 1'
#
loop_
_entity.id
_entity.type
_entity.pdbx_description
1 polymer ?
#
loop_
_entity_poly.entity_id
_entity_poly.type
_entity_poly.pdbx_seq_one_letter_code
_entity_poly.pdbx_strand_id
1 'polypeptide(L)'
;MAIHSYFTTLPFEPQKTLEDFTETYVCTSVPLDPEAEHYLTGYKANVASHNAHHILLFGCEEPGSDDEVWDCGEMTAISDGLQRAPTCKNKPAILYAWAKEAPELKLPEGVGFRVGGNSGINYLVMQVHYMQDRDELDHSGVTIQHTEEPQPKTASTMLLVTGGLLPPKATGKAIFNSVLR
;
A
#
# COMPACT_ATOMS: atom_id res chain seq x y z
N MET A 1 -19.94 12.04 -22.85
CA MET A 1 -18.74 11.22 -23.11
C MET A 1 -18.72 10.18 -22.00
N ALA A 2 -18.72 8.88 -22.31
CA ALA A 2 -18.68 7.84 -21.28
C ALA A 2 -17.24 7.69 -20.81
N ILE A 3 -16.99 7.89 -19.51
CA ILE A 3 -15.68 7.62 -18.89
C ILE A 3 -15.50 6.10 -18.88
N HIS A 4 -14.53 5.57 -19.63
CA HIS A 4 -14.20 4.16 -19.57
C HIS A 4 -13.47 3.89 -18.25
N SER A 5 -14.10 3.10 -17.38
CA SER A 5 -13.51 2.64 -16.12
C SER A 5 -12.98 1.23 -16.31
N TYR A 6 -11.75 1.01 -15.89
CA TYR A 6 -11.08 -0.29 -15.84
C TYR A 6 -11.00 -0.77 -14.39
N PHE A 7 -10.90 -2.09 -14.23
CA PHE A 7 -10.65 -2.72 -12.95
C PHE A 7 -9.41 -3.61 -13.09
N THR A 8 -8.38 -3.32 -12.29
CA THR A 8 -7.16 -4.12 -12.23
C THR A 8 -7.04 -4.70 -10.83
N THR A 9 -6.84 -6.00 -10.71
CA THR A 9 -6.54 -6.62 -9.42
C THR A 9 -5.03 -6.71 -9.27
N LEU A 10 -4.51 -6.24 -8.15
CA LEU A 10 -3.16 -6.53 -7.69
C LEU A 10 -3.26 -7.71 -6.72
N PRO A 11 -3.04 -8.94 -7.21
CA PRO A 11 -3.03 -10.10 -6.33
C PRO A 11 -1.75 -10.11 -5.51
N PHE A 12 -1.85 -10.56 -4.27
CA PHE A 12 -0.71 -11.07 -3.52
C PHE A 12 -0.58 -12.55 -3.91
N GLU A 13 0.45 -12.90 -4.67
CA GLU A 13 0.75 -14.29 -5.03
C GLU A 13 2.10 -14.68 -4.42
N PRO A 14 2.16 -14.98 -3.11
CA PRO A 14 3.38 -15.50 -2.54
C PRO A 14 3.62 -16.90 -3.14
N GLN A 15 4.68 -17.07 -3.93
CA GLN A 15 5.08 -18.38 -4.48
C GLN A 15 5.57 -19.37 -3.41
N LYS A 16 5.51 -19.00 -2.12
CA LYS A 16 5.96 -19.80 -0.98
C LYS A 16 4.88 -19.80 0.11
N THR A 17 4.70 -20.95 0.76
CA THR A 17 3.92 -21.03 1.99
C THR A 17 4.47 -20.04 3.00
N LEU A 18 3.59 -19.22 3.57
CA LEU A 18 3.93 -18.22 4.57
C LEU A 18 4.07 -18.91 5.95
N GLU A 19 5.04 -19.81 6.08
CA GLU A 19 5.44 -20.37 7.37
C GLU A 19 6.21 -19.28 8.16
N ASP A 20 5.73 -18.93 9.37
CA ASP A 20 6.33 -17.95 10.32
C ASP A 20 6.25 -16.45 9.91
N PHE A 21 5.05 -15.99 9.60
CA PHE A 21 4.69 -14.60 9.28
C PHE A 21 3.89 -13.91 10.38
N THR A 22 3.83 -14.47 11.59
CA THR A 22 3.18 -13.82 12.75
C THR A 22 3.74 -12.41 12.96
N GLU A 23 2.84 -11.42 12.97
CA GLU A 23 3.16 -9.98 13.06
C GLU A 23 4.12 -9.49 11.97
N THR A 24 4.12 -10.10 10.78
CA THR A 24 5.04 -9.73 9.67
C THR A 24 4.39 -8.81 8.65
N TYR A 25 5.19 -7.90 8.08
CA TYR A 25 4.82 -6.98 7.01
C TYR A 25 5.51 -7.41 5.71
N VAL A 26 4.72 -7.81 4.73
CA VAL A 26 5.23 -8.32 3.46
C VAL A 26 4.80 -7.42 2.32
N CYS A 27 5.73 -7.14 1.41
CA CYS A 27 5.55 -6.23 0.31
C CYS A 27 5.63 -6.98 -1.02
N THR A 28 4.86 -6.51 -2.01
CA THR A 28 4.98 -6.88 -3.42
C THR A 28 4.77 -5.63 -4.27
N SER A 29 5.25 -5.63 -5.52
CA SER A 29 5.09 -4.50 -6.43
C SER A 29 4.58 -4.89 -7.80
N VAL A 30 3.91 -3.93 -8.45
CA VAL A 30 3.65 -3.99 -9.88
C VAL A 30 4.15 -2.73 -10.57
N PRO A 31 4.78 -2.84 -11.75
CA PRO A 31 5.09 -1.68 -12.57
C PRO A 31 3.82 -1.13 -13.22
N LEU A 32 3.80 0.19 -13.41
CA LEU A 32 2.82 0.89 -14.22
C LEU A 32 3.40 1.14 -15.62
N ASP A 33 2.52 1.32 -16.61
CA ASP A 33 2.94 1.69 -17.95
C ASP A 33 3.57 3.09 -17.95
N PRO A 34 4.85 3.24 -18.37
CA PRO A 34 5.51 4.55 -18.41
C PRO A 34 4.92 5.48 -19.48
N GLU A 35 4.19 4.96 -20.46
CA GLU A 35 3.60 5.75 -21.56
C GLU A 35 2.13 6.11 -21.32
N ALA A 36 1.49 5.54 -20.29
CA ALA A 36 0.09 5.79 -19.95
C ALA A 36 -0.08 6.41 -18.56
N GLU A 37 -0.95 7.42 -18.48
CA GLU A 37 -1.38 8.00 -17.21
C GLU A 37 -2.70 7.39 -16.79
N HIS A 38 -2.77 6.97 -15.53
CA HIS A 38 -3.98 6.43 -14.94
C HIS A 38 -4.41 7.27 -13.73
N TYR A 39 -5.72 7.30 -13.52
CA TYR A 39 -6.35 7.96 -12.38
C TYR A 39 -7.07 6.90 -11.55
N LEU A 40 -6.54 6.62 -10.35
CA LEU A 40 -7.12 5.65 -9.43
C LEU A 40 -8.32 6.30 -8.73
N THR A 41 -9.51 5.74 -8.92
CA THR A 41 -10.81 6.32 -8.50
C THR A 41 -11.51 5.48 -7.45
N GLY A 42 -11.06 4.25 -7.20
CA GLY A 42 -11.60 3.40 -6.15
C GLY A 42 -10.75 2.18 -5.85
N TYR A 43 -10.99 1.59 -4.68
CA TYR A 43 -10.22 0.49 -4.12
C TYR A 43 -11.13 -0.48 -3.38
N LYS A 44 -10.92 -1.78 -3.61
CA LYS A 44 -11.61 -2.86 -2.90
C LYS A 44 -10.59 -3.90 -2.47
N ALA A 45 -10.44 -4.10 -1.18
CA ALA A 45 -9.66 -5.22 -0.67
C ALA A 45 -10.34 -6.55 -1.02
N ASN A 46 -9.54 -7.47 -1.56
CA ASN A 46 -9.89 -8.86 -1.76
C ASN A 46 -9.17 -9.63 -0.67
N VAL A 47 -9.87 -10.08 0.37
CA VAL A 47 -9.26 -10.83 1.47
C VAL A 47 -9.95 -12.18 1.55
N ALA A 48 -9.30 -13.21 1.01
CA ALA A 48 -9.69 -14.59 1.27
C ALA A 48 -9.29 -14.95 2.71
N SER A 49 -10.12 -15.74 3.40
CA SER A 49 -9.80 -16.38 4.69
C SER A 49 -9.42 -15.48 5.90
N HIS A 50 -9.48 -14.15 5.78
CA HIS A 50 -9.00 -13.18 6.79
C HIS A 50 -7.50 -13.28 7.13
N ASN A 51 -6.65 -13.64 6.16
CA ASN A 51 -5.21 -13.75 6.39
C ASN A 51 -4.55 -12.38 6.61
N ALA A 52 -4.92 -11.37 5.81
CA ALA A 52 -4.47 -10.00 6.00
C ALA A 52 -5.19 -9.33 7.20
N HIS A 53 -4.42 -8.79 8.14
CA HIS A 53 -4.92 -7.94 9.22
C HIS A 53 -5.16 -6.50 8.73
N HIS A 54 -4.24 -5.97 7.93
CA HIS A 54 -4.43 -4.74 7.18
C HIS A 54 -3.62 -4.75 5.87
N ILE A 55 -4.04 -3.90 4.92
CA ILE A 55 -3.37 -3.73 3.62
C ILE A 55 -3.13 -2.24 3.39
N LEU A 56 -1.92 -1.88 2.98
CA LEU A 56 -1.57 -0.54 2.53
C LEU A 56 -1.14 -0.60 1.06
N LEU A 57 -1.55 0.39 0.28
CA LEU A 57 -1.09 0.57 -1.09
C LEU A 57 -0.32 1.88 -1.21
N PHE A 58 0.89 1.79 -1.75
CA PHE A 58 1.79 2.90 -1.95
C PHE A 58 2.07 3.11 -3.43
N GLY A 59 2.24 4.38 -3.81
CA GLY A 59 2.88 4.76 -5.05
C GLY A 59 4.37 4.99 -4.81
N CYS A 60 5.21 4.38 -5.64
CA CYS A 60 6.66 4.55 -5.60
C CYS A 60 7.19 4.96 -6.99
N GLU A 61 8.28 5.71 -7.01
CA GLU A 61 9.12 5.85 -8.21
C GLU A 61 9.90 4.55 -8.47
N GLU A 62 10.44 3.95 -7.41
CA GLU A 62 11.11 2.65 -7.41
C GLU A 62 10.71 1.85 -6.15
N PRO A 63 10.38 0.55 -6.28
CA PRO A 63 10.11 -0.32 -5.14
C PRO A 63 11.38 -0.52 -4.30
N GLY A 64 11.24 -0.91 -3.04
CA GLY A 64 12.40 -1.16 -2.18
C GLY A 64 13.19 -2.42 -2.50
N SER A 65 12.59 -3.36 -3.24
CA SER A 65 13.24 -4.57 -3.77
C SER A 65 12.74 -4.85 -5.19
N ASP A 66 13.55 -5.56 -5.97
CA ASP A 66 13.18 -6.14 -7.27
C ASP A 66 12.64 -7.58 -7.11
N ASP A 67 12.65 -8.13 -5.89
CA ASP A 67 12.06 -9.43 -5.56
C ASP A 67 10.53 -9.35 -5.69
N GLU A 68 9.91 -10.46 -6.10
CA GLU A 68 8.44 -10.57 -6.22
C GLU A 68 7.74 -10.29 -4.89
N VAL A 69 8.36 -10.74 -3.79
CA VAL A 69 7.88 -10.59 -2.41
C VAL A 69 9.07 -10.34 -1.48
N TRP A 70 8.95 -9.38 -0.56
CA TRP A 70 10.01 -9.04 0.41
C TRP A 70 9.46 -8.62 1.78
N ASP A 71 10.27 -8.73 2.84
CA ASP A 71 9.96 -8.17 4.17
C ASP A 71 10.10 -6.64 4.11
N CYS A 72 9.01 -5.91 4.34
CA CYS A 72 8.97 -4.45 4.27
C CYS A 72 9.81 -3.75 5.36
N GLY A 73 10.26 -4.51 6.36
CA GLY A 73 11.18 -4.05 7.39
C GLY A 73 10.59 -3.19 8.49
N GLU A 74 9.28 -3.26 8.72
CA GLU A 74 8.57 -2.49 9.77
C GLU A 74 8.75 -3.11 11.17
N MET A 75 9.11 -4.40 11.25
CA MET A 75 9.22 -5.15 12.51
C MET A 75 10.66 -5.49 12.88
N THR A 76 10.97 -5.62 14.16
CA THR A 76 12.34 -5.92 14.60
C THR A 76 12.79 -7.36 14.33
N ALA A 77 11.86 -8.30 14.23
CA ALA A 77 12.12 -9.67 13.80
C ALA A 77 12.26 -9.71 12.27
N ILE A 78 13.13 -10.60 11.78
CA ILE A 78 13.30 -10.86 10.35
C ILE A 78 12.46 -12.09 10.02
N SER A 79 11.63 -11.98 9.00
CA SER A 79 10.90 -13.13 8.44
C SER A 79 11.89 -14.07 7.78
N ASP A 80 11.93 -15.33 8.19
CA ASP A 80 12.91 -16.27 7.67
C ASP A 80 12.74 -16.48 6.14
N GLY A 81 13.80 -16.18 5.39
CA GLY A 81 13.87 -16.45 3.96
C GLY A 81 13.30 -15.39 3.02
N LEU A 82 12.92 -14.21 3.51
CA LEU A 82 12.66 -13.04 2.66
C LEU A 82 13.79 -12.02 2.75
N GLN A 83 14.10 -11.35 1.63
CA GLN A 83 14.97 -10.19 1.65
C GLN A 83 14.26 -9.05 2.40
N ARG A 84 14.98 -8.34 3.26
CA ARG A 84 14.45 -7.16 3.93
C ARG A 84 14.75 -5.90 3.13
N ALA A 85 13.73 -5.11 2.84
CA ALA A 85 13.83 -3.85 2.10
C ALA A 85 12.66 -2.92 2.50
N PRO A 86 12.82 -1.59 2.38
CA PRO A 86 11.69 -0.67 2.62
C PRO A 86 10.56 -0.90 1.60
N THR A 87 9.40 -0.29 1.81
CA THR A 87 8.30 -0.34 0.82
C THR A 87 8.69 0.31 -0.52
N CYS A 88 9.24 1.52 -0.47
CA CYS A 88 9.82 2.21 -1.64
C CYS A 88 11.27 2.55 -1.33
N LYS A 89 12.15 2.63 -2.35
CA LYS A 89 13.50 3.17 -2.14
C LYS A 89 13.47 4.59 -1.59
N ASN A 90 12.54 5.42 -2.08
CA ASN A 90 12.37 6.81 -1.68
C ASN A 90 10.91 7.25 -1.79
N LYS A 91 10.52 8.23 -0.96
CA LYS A 91 9.26 9.00 -1.04
C LYS A 91 7.99 8.16 -1.29
N PRO A 92 7.63 7.23 -0.39
CA PRO A 92 6.37 6.50 -0.51
C PRO A 92 5.17 7.46 -0.46
N ALA A 93 4.26 7.34 -1.42
CA ALA A 93 2.97 8.03 -1.41
C ALA A 93 1.87 7.05 -0.99
N ILE A 94 1.20 7.27 0.15
CA ILE A 94 0.08 6.42 0.57
C ILE A 94 -1.12 6.72 -0.35
N LEU A 95 -1.59 5.70 -1.07
CA LEU A 95 -2.71 5.79 -2.02
C LEU A 95 -3.99 5.17 -1.44
N TYR A 96 -3.85 4.14 -0.62
CA TYR A 96 -4.97 3.44 0.00
C TYR A 96 -4.53 2.73 1.29
N ALA A 97 -5.46 2.63 2.24
CA ALA A 97 -5.30 1.86 3.46
C ALA A 97 -6.60 1.11 3.75
N TRP A 98 -6.48 -0.17 4.07
CA TRP A 98 -7.59 -1.03 4.46
C TRP A 98 -7.30 -1.66 5.81
N ALA A 99 -8.30 -1.64 6.68
CA ALA A 99 -8.33 -2.41 7.91
C ALA A 99 -9.52 -3.38 7.87
N LYS A 100 -9.43 -4.47 8.62
CA LYS A 100 -10.42 -5.55 8.66
C LYS A 100 -11.87 -5.05 8.60
N GLU A 101 -12.64 -5.62 7.66
CA GLU A 101 -14.06 -5.33 7.40
C GLU A 101 -14.37 -3.91 6.88
N ALA A 102 -13.35 -3.12 6.51
CA ALA A 102 -13.60 -1.85 5.85
C ALA A 102 -14.24 -2.07 4.46
N PRO A 103 -15.27 -1.27 4.11
CA PRO A 103 -15.93 -1.36 2.81
C PRO A 103 -15.02 -0.90 1.67
N GLU A 104 -15.47 -1.14 0.45
CA GLU A 104 -14.88 -0.54 -0.76
C GLU A 104 -14.82 0.99 -0.62
N LEU A 105 -13.66 1.56 -0.95
CA LEU A 105 -13.46 3.00 -1.01
C LEU A 105 -13.68 3.47 -2.44
N LYS A 106 -14.70 4.29 -2.67
CA LYS A 106 -14.88 5.06 -3.91
C LYS A 106 -14.53 6.51 -3.63
N LEU A 107 -13.64 7.07 -4.45
CA LEU A 107 -13.36 8.49 -4.37
C LEU A 107 -14.57 9.28 -4.89
N PRO A 108 -14.75 10.54 -4.44
CA PRO A 108 -15.80 11.39 -4.97
C PRO A 108 -15.71 11.52 -6.49
N GLU A 109 -16.84 11.77 -7.14
CA GLU A 109 -16.90 11.94 -8.59
C GLU A 109 -15.90 12.99 -9.08
N GLY A 110 -15.15 12.64 -10.13
CA GLY A 110 -14.13 13.50 -10.73
C GLY A 110 -12.85 13.63 -9.91
N VAL A 111 -12.62 12.76 -8.92
CA VAL A 111 -11.41 12.73 -8.09
C VAL A 111 -10.63 11.44 -8.36
N GLY A 112 -9.32 11.55 -8.60
CA GLY A 112 -8.44 10.38 -8.72
C GLY A 112 -6.99 10.65 -8.35
N PHE A 113 -6.28 9.62 -7.88
CA PHE A 113 -4.83 9.67 -7.74
C PHE A 113 -4.18 9.47 -9.11
N ARG A 114 -3.37 10.43 -9.55
CA ARG A 114 -2.65 10.35 -10.82
C ARG A 114 -1.39 9.51 -10.66
N VAL A 115 -1.25 8.47 -11.47
CA VAL A 115 -0.12 7.51 -11.47
C VAL A 115 0.31 7.19 -12.90
N GLY A 116 1.48 6.59 -13.09
CA GLY A 116 2.05 6.31 -14.43
C GLY A 116 2.52 7.57 -15.15
N GLY A 117 2.91 7.44 -16.41
CA GLY A 117 3.41 8.56 -17.23
C GLY A 117 4.50 9.37 -16.54
N ASN A 118 4.33 10.69 -16.47
CA ASN A 118 5.26 11.60 -15.79
C ASN A 118 4.83 11.97 -14.35
N SER A 119 3.94 11.21 -13.73
CA SER A 119 3.42 11.49 -12.37
C SER A 119 4.47 11.37 -11.26
N GLY A 120 5.56 10.64 -11.51
CA GLY A 120 6.55 10.25 -10.50
C GLY A 120 6.14 9.02 -9.67
N ILE A 121 5.01 8.39 -9.97
CA ILE A 121 4.58 7.11 -9.43
C ILE A 121 4.63 6.09 -10.58
N ASN A 122 5.67 5.27 -10.60
CA ASN A 122 5.91 4.27 -11.65
C ASN A 122 5.59 2.85 -11.18
N TYR A 123 5.44 2.65 -9.87
CA TYR A 123 5.11 1.36 -9.27
C TYR A 123 4.00 1.54 -8.24
N LEU A 124 3.15 0.52 -8.15
CA LEU A 124 2.27 0.33 -7.01
C LEU A 124 2.88 -0.75 -6.13
N VAL A 125 3.11 -0.43 -4.85
CA VAL A 125 3.63 -1.37 -3.86
C VAL A 125 2.53 -1.65 -2.84
N MET A 126 2.16 -2.91 -2.71
CA MET A 126 1.19 -3.38 -1.73
C MET A 126 1.92 -3.97 -0.54
N GLN A 127 1.61 -3.48 0.65
CA GLN A 127 2.09 -4.01 1.92
C GLN A 127 0.94 -4.71 2.63
N VAL A 128 1.15 -5.97 3.02
CA VAL A 128 0.20 -6.78 3.76
C VAL A 128 0.78 -7.07 5.14
N HIS A 129 0.01 -6.79 6.19
CA HIS A 129 0.36 -7.18 7.54
C HIS A 129 -0.41 -8.43 7.95
N TYR A 130 0.32 -9.45 8.40
CA TYR A 130 -0.22 -10.71 8.91
C TYR A 130 -0.13 -10.73 10.43
N MET A 131 -1.22 -11.12 11.10
CA MET A 131 -1.25 -11.22 12.57
C MET A 131 -0.93 -12.63 13.08
N GLN A 132 -1.18 -13.66 12.26
CA GLN A 132 -1.06 -15.07 12.66
C GLN A 132 -0.59 -15.90 11.48
N ASP A 133 0.22 -16.92 11.76
CA ASP A 133 0.59 -17.94 10.78
C ASP A 133 -0.64 -18.72 10.30
N ARG A 134 -0.60 -19.10 9.02
CA ARG A 134 -1.64 -19.89 8.37
C ARG A 134 -0.98 -20.88 7.42
N ASP A 135 -1.45 -22.13 7.45
CA ASP A 135 -1.01 -23.20 6.54
C ASP A 135 -1.67 -23.10 5.15
N GLU A 136 -2.36 -21.99 4.84
CA GLU A 136 -3.05 -21.76 3.58
C GLU A 136 -2.30 -20.72 2.73
N LEU A 137 -2.35 -20.89 1.41
CA LEU A 137 -1.86 -19.87 0.49
C LEU A 137 -2.67 -18.58 0.67
N ASP A 138 -1.96 -17.46 0.74
CA ASP A 138 -2.61 -16.17 0.72
C ASP A 138 -3.01 -15.78 -0.70
N HIS A 139 -4.25 -15.32 -0.83
CA HIS A 139 -4.80 -14.75 -2.06
C HIS A 139 -5.35 -13.36 -1.79
N SER A 140 -4.81 -12.67 -0.77
CA SER A 140 -5.21 -11.31 -0.47
C SER A 140 -4.78 -10.38 -1.61
N GLY A 141 -5.39 -9.21 -1.70
CA GLY A 141 -5.05 -8.26 -2.75
C GLY A 141 -5.96 -7.06 -2.76
N VAL A 142 -5.79 -6.21 -3.78
CA VAL A 142 -6.62 -5.01 -3.96
C VAL A 142 -7.08 -4.93 -5.41
N THR A 143 -8.40 -4.87 -5.61
CA THR A 143 -8.99 -4.45 -6.87
C THR A 143 -8.99 -2.93 -6.91
N ILE A 144 -8.40 -2.36 -7.95
CA ILE A 144 -8.30 -0.92 -8.17
C ILE A 144 -9.18 -0.55 -9.35
N GLN A 145 -10.10 0.39 -9.12
CA GLN A 145 -10.84 1.05 -10.18
C GLN A 145 -10.02 2.23 -10.70
N HIS A 146 -9.79 2.30 -12.00
CA HIS A 146 -9.02 3.38 -12.61
C HIS A 146 -9.53 3.75 -14.01
N THR A 147 -9.03 4.85 -14.54
CA THR A 147 -9.32 5.33 -15.90
C THR A 147 -8.12 6.08 -16.46
N GLU A 148 -7.97 6.09 -17.78
CA GLU A 148 -6.99 6.93 -18.47
C GLU A 148 -7.53 8.35 -18.72
N GLU A 149 -8.84 8.56 -18.53
CA GLU A 149 -9.46 9.88 -18.71
C GLU A 149 -9.05 10.84 -17.58
N PRO A 150 -8.49 12.01 -17.89
CA PRO A 150 -8.09 12.99 -16.89
C PRO A 150 -9.23 13.39 -15.95
N GLN A 151 -8.99 13.23 -14.64
CA GLN A 151 -9.95 13.65 -13.63
C GLN A 151 -9.84 15.16 -13.36
N PRO A 152 -10.96 15.87 -13.17
CA PRO A 152 -10.94 17.31 -12.90
C PRO A 152 -10.29 17.68 -11.57
N LYS A 153 -10.13 16.71 -10.65
CA LYS A 153 -9.49 16.91 -9.34
C LYS A 153 -8.51 15.77 -9.06
N THR A 154 -7.32 16.14 -8.58
CA THR A 154 -6.30 15.17 -8.17
C THR A 154 -6.42 14.89 -6.67
N ALA A 155 -6.45 13.62 -6.30
CA ALA A 155 -6.32 13.18 -4.92
C ALA A 155 -4.85 13.21 -4.47
N SER A 156 -4.63 13.50 -3.20
CA SER A 156 -3.32 13.41 -2.56
C SER A 156 -3.50 13.14 -1.07
N THR A 157 -2.48 12.53 -0.45
CA THR A 157 -2.44 12.27 0.99
C THR A 157 -1.48 13.27 1.63
N MET A 158 -1.97 14.05 2.60
CA MET A 158 -1.14 14.94 3.40
C MET A 158 -0.71 14.22 4.67
N LEU A 159 0.60 13.97 4.83
CA LEU A 159 1.12 13.28 6.01
C LEU A 159 1.61 14.28 7.05
N LEU A 160 1.04 14.18 8.26
CA LEU A 160 1.44 14.95 9.43
C LEU A 160 2.18 14.03 10.40
N VAL A 161 3.51 14.11 10.43
CA VAL A 161 4.34 13.27 11.32
C VAL A 161 4.90 14.10 12.45
N THR A 162 4.94 13.58 13.67
CA THR A 162 5.62 14.25 14.79
C THR A 162 6.81 13.48 15.32
N GLY A 163 7.91 14.18 15.59
CA GLY A 163 9.15 13.62 16.16
C GLY A 163 9.24 13.76 17.69
N GLY A 164 8.11 13.77 18.39
CA GLY A 164 8.11 14.04 19.83
C GLY A 164 8.74 12.94 20.68
N LEU A 165 9.36 13.36 21.78
CA LEU A 165 9.86 12.46 22.81
C LEU A 165 8.86 12.35 23.97
N LEU A 166 8.47 11.11 24.30
CA LEU A 166 7.74 10.74 25.52
C LEU A 166 8.71 10.11 26.53
N PRO A 167 9.16 10.84 27.57
CA PRO A 167 10.00 10.28 28.61
C PRO A 167 9.28 9.18 29.41
N PRO A 168 10.00 8.18 29.94
CA PRO A 168 9.41 7.14 30.78
C PRO A 168 8.63 7.73 31.97
N LYS A 169 7.46 7.16 32.26
CA LYS A 169 6.57 7.53 33.39
C LYS A 169 5.98 8.96 33.32
N ALA A 170 6.10 9.66 32.20
CA ALA A 170 5.40 10.93 32.02
C ALA A 170 3.88 10.72 31.91
N THR A 171 3.09 11.48 32.67
CA THR A 171 1.62 11.46 32.60
C THR A 171 1.13 12.61 31.72
N GLY A 172 0.73 12.30 30.49
CA GLY A 172 0.10 13.24 29.55
C GLY A 172 1.05 14.28 28.95
N LYS A 173 1.35 14.15 27.66
CA LYS A 173 2.14 15.14 26.91
C LYS A 173 1.59 15.28 25.50
N ALA A 174 1.10 16.47 25.16
CA ALA A 174 0.77 16.81 23.78
C ALA A 174 2.08 17.12 23.03
N ILE A 175 2.25 16.51 21.87
CA ILE A 175 3.43 16.69 21.02
C ILE A 175 3.00 17.55 19.84
N PHE A 176 3.63 18.74 19.71
CA PHE A 176 3.25 19.72 18.70
C PHE A 176 4.30 19.90 17.58
N ASN A 177 5.39 19.15 17.59
CA ASN A 177 6.43 19.25 16.56
C ASN A 177 6.07 18.37 15.36
N SER A 178 5.10 18.82 14.57
CA SER A 178 4.72 18.16 13.32
C SER A 178 5.56 18.65 12.14
N VAL A 179 6.10 17.72 11.36
CA VAL A 179 6.71 17.93 10.06
C VAL A 179 5.67 17.52 9.02
N LEU A 180 5.37 18.45 8.10
CA LEU A 180 4.60 18.18 6.89
C LEU A 180 5.52 17.47 5.89
N ARG A 181 5.09 16.32 5.40
CA ARG A 181 5.73 15.61 4.29
C ARG A 181 4.73 15.32 3.19
#